data_AF-A0A1Y2XEZ5-F1
#
_entry.id   AF-A0A1Y2XEZ5-F1
#
_cell.length_a   1.000
_cell.length_b   1.000
_cell.length_c   1.000
_cell.angle_alpha   90.00
_cell.angle_beta   90.00
_cell.angle_gamma   90.00
#
_symmetry.space_group_name_H-M   'P 1'
#
loop_
_entity.id
_entity.type
_entity.pdbx_description
1 polymer ?
#
loop_
_entity_poly.entity_id
_entity_poly.type
_entity_poly.pdbx_seq_one_letter_code
_entity_poly.pdbx_strand_id
1 'polypeptide(L)'
;MSSFAKTAASLACFAAVTMASPLMKRDYPVASTSVTPPTTTTTALPGYSTAPVACAPGTNGSAWEPSMYNIFPEDPDHSEPSVSFIRIATEENKAPIQQVIVFRGLPAGAKTCNINWDQAAEAERNFTVTDSGYFGVQQLDGFPYGEPVSYTSVSKFVNPDAKVTHGDFTYWDKQSKTAWPHFIGPVDCAEEIYLKLTLDTAQGYGRVFMDQDKKNGFHIDYTC
;
A
#
# COMPACT_ATOMS: atom_id res chain seq x y z
N MET A 1 -3.12 -64.39 21.16
CA MET A 1 -2.25 -63.79 22.19
C MET A 1 -2.41 -62.28 22.03
N SER A 2 -3.45 -61.68 22.64
CA SER A 2 -3.41 -60.99 23.96
C SER A 2 -2.44 -59.78 23.90
N SER A 3 -2.79 -58.53 24.23
CA SER A 3 -3.80 -58.01 25.15
C SER A 3 -4.02 -56.50 24.97
N PHE A 4 -5.29 -56.09 25.09
CA PHE A 4 -5.89 -54.90 25.69
C PHE A 4 -5.05 -53.90 26.51
N ALA A 5 -5.33 -52.59 26.31
CA ALA A 5 -5.60 -51.56 27.35
C ALA A 5 -6.09 -50.27 26.66
N LYS A 6 -7.38 -49.89 26.74
CA LYS A 6 -8.12 -49.17 27.81
C LYS A 6 -8.16 -47.64 27.65
N THR A 7 -9.38 -47.21 27.35
CA THR A 7 -10.06 -45.91 27.30
C THR A 7 -9.83 -45.00 28.51
N ALA A 8 -9.89 -43.67 28.28
CA ALA A 8 -10.54 -42.74 29.20
C ALA A 8 -11.13 -41.55 28.43
N ALA A 9 -12.47 -41.51 28.39
CA ALA A 9 -13.26 -40.36 27.97
C ALA A 9 -13.41 -39.39 29.15
N SER A 10 -13.40 -38.08 28.87
CA SER A 10 -13.85 -37.07 29.83
C SER A 10 -14.92 -36.22 29.17
N LEU A 11 -16.16 -36.49 29.60
CA LEU A 11 -17.35 -35.67 29.40
C LEU A 11 -17.36 -34.60 30.50
N ALA A 12 -17.50 -33.33 30.14
CA ALA A 12 -17.93 -32.29 31.08
C ALA A 12 -19.13 -31.54 30.51
N CYS A 13 -20.24 -31.62 31.24
CA CYS A 13 -21.54 -31.04 30.95
C CYS A 13 -21.59 -29.53 31.14
N PHE A 14 -22.38 -28.90 30.26
CA PHE A 14 -23.31 -27.78 30.42
C PHE A 14 -23.28 -26.92 31.70
N ALA A 15 -23.19 -25.61 31.48
CA ALA A 15 -24.06 -24.64 32.14
C ALA A 15 -24.34 -23.46 31.18
N ALA A 16 -25.51 -23.46 30.55
CA ALA A 16 -26.07 -22.28 29.90
C ALA A 16 -26.78 -21.45 30.98
N VAL A 17 -26.31 -20.22 31.21
CA VAL A 17 -26.96 -19.27 32.11
C VAL A 17 -27.71 -18.25 31.25
N THR A 18 -29.02 -18.43 31.13
CA THR A 18 -29.94 -17.42 30.60
C THR A 18 -30.33 -16.48 31.74
N MET A 19 -29.73 -15.30 31.80
CA MET A 19 -30.22 -14.20 32.64
C MET A 19 -31.21 -13.37 31.81
N ALA A 20 -32.50 -13.59 32.04
CA ALA A 20 -33.56 -12.68 31.61
C ALA A 20 -33.65 -11.53 32.63
N SER A 21 -33.32 -10.31 32.21
CA SER A 21 -33.52 -9.11 33.01
C SER A 21 -34.84 -8.42 32.64
N PRO A 22 -35.61 -7.91 33.62
CA PRO A 22 -36.91 -7.30 33.39
C PRO A 22 -36.80 -5.92 32.74
N LEU A 23 -37.66 -5.70 31.76
CA LEU A 23 -37.85 -4.44 31.04
C LEU A 23 -38.57 -3.43 31.95
N MET A 24 -37.82 -2.60 32.67
CA MET A 24 -38.39 -1.43 33.36
C MET A 24 -38.61 -0.29 32.36
N LYS A 25 -39.88 -0.05 32.00
CA LYS A 25 -40.32 1.22 31.37
C LYS A 25 -40.12 2.34 32.38
N ARG A 26 -39.23 3.28 32.05
CA ARG A 26 -39.01 4.51 32.80
C ARG A 26 -39.42 5.67 31.90
N ASP A 27 -40.62 6.18 32.11
CA ASP A 27 -41.11 7.38 31.45
C ASP A 27 -40.36 8.58 32.01
N TYR A 28 -39.49 9.18 31.18
CA TYR A 28 -38.87 10.47 31.45
C TYR A 28 -39.53 11.54 30.60
N PRO A 29 -39.84 12.73 31.15
CA PRO A 29 -40.35 13.85 30.38
C PRO A 29 -39.27 14.37 29.42
N VAL A 30 -39.61 14.43 28.13
CA VAL A 30 -38.77 15.03 27.08
C VAL A 30 -38.79 16.56 27.26
N ALA A 31 -37.75 17.09 27.88
CA ALA A 31 -37.44 18.52 27.80
C ALA A 31 -36.84 18.79 26.40
N SER A 32 -37.58 19.50 25.56
CA SER A 32 -37.16 19.90 24.22
C SER A 32 -36.19 21.09 24.32
N THR A 33 -34.91 20.82 24.49
CA THR A 33 -33.85 21.81 24.28
C THR A 33 -33.44 21.81 22.80
N SER A 34 -33.74 22.91 22.12
CA SER A 34 -33.25 23.21 20.77
C SER A 34 -31.74 23.42 20.80
N VAL A 35 -30.99 22.37 20.47
CA VAL A 35 -29.55 22.45 20.22
C VAL A 35 -29.36 22.82 18.76
N THR A 36 -28.83 24.02 18.51
CA THR A 36 -28.38 24.45 17.18
C THR A 36 -27.32 23.47 16.67
N PRO A 37 -27.39 23.04 15.39
CA PRO A 37 -26.39 22.14 14.83
C PRO A 37 -25.01 22.81 14.85
N PRO A 38 -23.92 22.07 15.15
CA PRO A 38 -22.57 22.62 15.05
C PRO A 38 -22.29 22.99 13.60
N THR A 39 -21.90 24.24 13.39
CA THR A 39 -21.37 24.75 12.13
C THR A 39 -20.25 23.83 11.69
N THR A 40 -20.46 23.09 10.60
CA THR A 40 -19.44 22.33 9.92
C THR A 40 -18.48 23.35 9.32
N THR A 41 -17.41 23.66 10.04
CA THR A 41 -16.24 24.30 9.42
C THR A 41 -15.63 23.24 8.52
N THR A 42 -16.04 23.26 7.25
CA THR A 42 -15.32 22.56 6.18
C THR A 42 -13.93 23.17 6.13
N THR A 43 -12.96 22.53 6.79
CA THR A 43 -11.55 22.73 6.51
C THR A 43 -11.36 22.33 5.06
N ALA A 44 -11.24 23.31 4.18
CA ALA A 44 -10.86 23.08 2.80
C ALA A 44 -9.53 22.31 2.81
N LEU A 45 -9.52 21.15 2.15
CA LEU A 45 -8.28 20.48 1.77
C LEU A 45 -7.39 21.50 1.05
N PRO A 46 -6.07 21.54 1.31
CA PRO A 46 -5.18 22.39 0.53
C PRO A 46 -5.32 21.96 -0.94
N GLY A 47 -5.86 22.87 -1.75
CA GLY A 47 -6.07 22.65 -3.16
C GLY A 47 -4.74 22.45 -3.85
N TYR A 48 -4.45 21.24 -4.28
CA TYR A 48 -3.47 20.98 -5.33
C TYR A 48 -4.09 21.43 -6.65
N SER A 49 -3.97 22.72 -6.96
CA SER A 49 -4.27 23.26 -8.28
C SER A 49 -3.24 24.33 -8.63
N THR A 50 -1.99 23.92 -8.71
CA THR A 50 -1.06 24.57 -9.65
C THR A 50 -1.25 23.87 -10.98
N ALA A 51 -1.52 24.64 -12.04
CA ALA A 51 -1.54 24.12 -13.41
C ALA A 51 -0.26 23.28 -13.65
N PRO A 52 -0.35 22.17 -14.39
CA PRO A 52 0.80 21.32 -14.65
C PRO A 52 1.94 22.15 -15.26
N VAL A 53 3.14 22.02 -14.68
CA VAL A 53 4.31 22.69 -15.22
C VAL A 53 4.60 22.07 -16.58
N ALA A 54 4.69 22.88 -17.64
CA ALA A 54 5.01 22.38 -18.97
C ALA A 54 6.44 21.82 -19.00
N CYS A 55 6.63 20.69 -19.69
CA CYS A 55 7.96 20.11 -19.91
C CYS A 55 8.80 21.03 -20.81
N ALA A 56 9.88 21.60 -20.28
CA ALA A 56 10.80 22.43 -21.07
C ALA A 56 11.72 21.54 -21.93
N PRO A 57 11.78 21.69 -23.27
CA PRO A 57 12.57 20.80 -24.12
C PRO A 57 14.05 20.72 -23.72
N GLY A 58 14.60 19.50 -23.68
CA GLY A 58 16.01 19.25 -23.35
C GLY A 58 16.32 19.27 -21.85
N THR A 59 15.31 19.18 -20.99
CA THR A 59 15.48 19.12 -19.53
C THR A 59 15.14 17.74 -18.99
N ASN A 60 15.66 17.42 -17.81
CA ASN A 60 15.37 16.19 -17.09
C ASN A 60 15.02 16.50 -15.64
N GLY A 61 14.31 15.57 -14.99
CA GLY A 61 13.95 15.69 -13.59
C GLY A 61 13.53 14.35 -12.99
N SER A 62 13.22 14.37 -11.70
CA SER A 62 12.77 13.20 -10.97
C SER A 62 11.59 13.57 -10.07
N ALA A 63 10.54 12.75 -10.09
CA ALA A 63 9.42 12.84 -9.17
C ALA A 63 9.66 11.90 -7.99
N TRP A 64 9.77 12.47 -6.79
CA TRP A 64 10.05 11.77 -5.53
C TRP A 64 8.84 11.81 -4.59
N GLU A 65 8.90 10.99 -3.53
CA GLU A 65 7.93 11.00 -2.43
C GLU A 65 6.49 10.78 -2.92
N PRO A 66 6.20 9.67 -3.63
CA PRO A 66 4.85 9.35 -4.08
C PRO A 66 3.91 9.11 -2.90
N SER A 67 2.60 9.24 -3.14
CA SER A 67 1.61 8.72 -2.19
C SER A 67 1.56 7.20 -2.31
N MET A 68 1.62 6.48 -1.19
CA MET A 68 1.60 5.02 -1.20
C MET A 68 0.49 4.47 -0.31
N TYR A 69 -0.14 3.38 -0.73
CA TYR A 69 -1.30 2.79 -0.08
C TYR A 69 -1.13 1.29 0.05
N ASN A 70 -1.18 0.77 1.26
CA ASN A 70 -1.23 -0.68 1.46
C ASN A 70 -2.62 -1.17 1.07
N ILE A 71 -2.68 -2.26 0.31
CA ILE A 71 -3.94 -2.91 -0.06
C ILE A 71 -3.87 -4.40 0.28
N PHE A 72 -5.03 -4.95 0.65
CA PHE A 72 -5.13 -6.26 1.28
C PHE A 72 -6.10 -7.14 0.49
N PRO A 73 -5.62 -8.11 -0.31
CA PRO A 73 -6.51 -8.96 -1.10
C PRO A 73 -7.47 -9.84 -0.27
N GLU A 74 -7.08 -10.21 0.96
CA GLU A 74 -7.92 -11.01 1.87
C GLU A 74 -9.03 -10.20 2.55
N ASP A 75 -8.84 -8.89 2.69
CA ASP A 75 -9.84 -7.95 3.18
C ASP A 75 -10.00 -6.80 2.16
N PRO A 76 -10.66 -7.08 1.02
CA PRO A 76 -10.48 -6.28 -0.18
C PRO A 76 -11.11 -4.88 -0.12
N ASP A 77 -12.04 -4.68 0.82
CA ASP A 77 -12.68 -3.39 1.06
C ASP A 77 -12.02 -2.59 2.20
N HIS A 78 -11.06 -3.18 2.93
CA HIS A 78 -10.26 -2.45 3.91
C HIS A 78 -9.38 -1.41 3.24
N SER A 79 -9.29 -0.26 3.88
CA SER A 79 -8.54 0.90 3.40
C SER A 79 -7.84 1.61 4.55
N GLU A 80 -6.66 2.10 4.27
CA GLU A 80 -5.83 2.85 5.21
C GLU A 80 -5.41 4.19 4.58
N PRO A 81 -5.10 5.22 5.39
CA PRO A 81 -4.47 6.43 4.89
C PRO A 81 -3.15 6.12 4.15
N SER A 82 -2.70 7.07 3.32
CA SER A 82 -1.42 6.94 2.66
C SER A 82 -0.26 6.85 3.66
N VAL A 83 0.77 6.12 3.26
CA VAL A 83 2.00 5.86 4.03
C VAL A 83 3.23 6.40 3.30
N SER A 84 4.31 6.60 4.05
CA SER A 84 5.62 7.06 3.55
C SER A 84 6.68 5.95 3.66
N PHE A 85 6.28 4.70 3.43
CA PHE A 85 7.18 3.55 3.35
C PHE A 85 6.67 2.52 2.35
N ILE A 86 7.60 1.75 1.80
CA ILE A 86 7.35 0.55 1.00
C ILE A 86 7.08 -0.60 1.96
N ARG A 87 5.97 -1.32 1.77
CA ARG A 87 5.68 -2.55 2.49
C ARG A 87 4.94 -3.53 1.59
N ILE A 88 5.65 -4.60 1.20
CA ILE A 88 5.08 -5.72 0.45
C ILE A 88 5.51 -7.02 1.11
N ALA A 89 4.60 -7.98 1.17
CA ALA A 89 4.83 -9.26 1.83
C ALA A 89 4.05 -10.37 1.14
N THR A 90 4.64 -11.54 1.05
CA THR A 90 3.95 -12.78 0.70
C THR A 90 4.64 -13.89 1.47
N GLU A 91 3.89 -14.52 2.37
CA GLU A 91 4.39 -15.54 3.30
C GLU A 91 3.54 -16.80 3.15
N GLU A 92 4.09 -17.94 3.51
CA GLU A 92 3.35 -19.20 3.48
C GLU A 92 2.13 -19.12 4.42
N ASN A 93 0.95 -19.49 3.90
CA ASN A 93 -0.32 -19.52 4.65
C ASN A 93 -0.74 -18.17 5.27
N LYS A 94 -0.26 -17.04 4.74
CA LYS A 94 -0.72 -15.70 5.11
C LYS A 94 -1.14 -14.93 3.88
N ALA A 95 -2.13 -14.05 4.03
CA ALA A 95 -2.48 -13.17 2.94
C ALA A 95 -1.33 -12.22 2.59
N PRO A 96 -1.14 -11.95 1.29
CA PRO A 96 -0.14 -11.01 0.86
C PRO A 96 -0.52 -9.58 1.26
N ILE A 97 0.50 -8.76 1.47
CA ILE A 97 0.36 -7.31 1.52
C ILE A 97 0.90 -6.78 0.20
N GLN A 98 0.04 -6.06 -0.53
CA GLN A 98 0.40 -5.39 -1.78
C GLN A 98 0.36 -3.89 -1.55
N GLN A 99 0.94 -3.13 -2.47
CA GLN A 99 0.99 -1.68 -2.35
C GLN A 99 0.66 -1.00 -3.67
N VAL A 100 0.00 0.15 -3.62
CA VAL A 100 -0.15 1.03 -4.78
C VAL A 100 0.62 2.32 -4.52
N ILE A 101 1.36 2.75 -5.54
CA ILE A 101 2.20 3.93 -5.53
C ILE A 101 1.64 4.90 -6.56
N VAL A 102 1.51 6.17 -6.16
CA VAL A 102 0.95 7.22 -7.00
C VAL A 102 1.89 8.41 -7.05
N PHE A 103 2.46 8.63 -8.22
CA PHE A 103 3.17 9.85 -8.57
C PHE A 103 2.19 10.86 -9.16
N ARG A 104 2.28 12.11 -8.73
CA ARG A 104 1.49 13.22 -9.27
C ARG A 104 2.37 14.42 -9.54
N GLY A 105 1.96 15.24 -10.51
CA GLY A 105 2.64 16.49 -10.83
C GLY A 105 3.89 16.30 -11.70
N LEU A 106 3.97 15.20 -12.45
CA LEU A 106 4.94 15.12 -13.54
C LEU A 106 4.58 16.18 -14.60
N PRO A 107 5.58 16.78 -15.26
CA PRO A 107 5.32 17.84 -16.22
C PRO A 107 4.57 17.34 -17.46
N ALA A 108 3.59 18.13 -17.90
CA ALA A 108 2.85 17.86 -19.11
C ALA A 108 3.81 17.82 -20.31
N GLY A 109 3.83 16.69 -21.02
CA GLY A 109 4.67 16.50 -22.21
C GLY A 109 5.99 15.75 -21.97
N ALA A 110 6.21 15.20 -20.76
CA ALA A 110 7.30 14.25 -20.50
C ALA A 110 7.34 13.14 -21.56
N LYS A 111 8.56 12.79 -22.00
CA LYS A 111 8.81 11.90 -23.16
C LYS A 111 9.30 10.53 -22.77
N THR A 112 10.20 10.46 -21.80
CA THR A 112 10.65 9.20 -21.23
C THR A 112 10.38 9.25 -19.74
N CYS A 113 9.91 8.14 -19.19
CA CYS A 113 9.62 8.00 -17.76
C CYS A 113 10.12 6.62 -17.35
N ASN A 114 11.00 6.58 -16.37
CA ASN A 114 11.56 5.35 -15.84
C ASN A 114 11.24 5.27 -14.36
N ILE A 115 10.70 4.13 -13.93
CA ILE A 115 10.61 3.84 -12.51
C ILE A 115 11.96 3.33 -12.02
N ASN A 116 12.37 3.87 -10.90
CA ASN A 116 13.58 3.52 -10.19
C ASN A 116 13.29 3.40 -8.69
N TRP A 117 14.24 2.83 -7.96
CA TRP A 117 14.29 2.99 -6.52
C TRP A 117 15.73 3.23 -6.09
N ASP A 118 15.91 4.00 -5.03
CA ASP A 118 17.24 4.29 -4.49
C ASP A 118 17.31 3.84 -3.04
N GLN A 119 18.50 3.39 -2.63
CA GLN A 119 18.84 3.25 -1.22
C GLN A 119 19.88 4.30 -0.84
N ALA A 120 19.71 4.92 0.32
CA ALA A 120 20.75 5.72 0.93
C ALA A 120 21.88 4.83 1.50
N ALA A 121 22.92 5.47 2.04
CA ALA A 121 23.92 4.78 2.83
C ALA A 121 23.29 4.06 4.05
N GLU A 122 23.94 3.00 4.54
CA GLU A 122 23.39 2.14 5.60
C GLU A 122 22.92 2.91 6.85
N ALA A 123 23.63 3.97 7.23
CA ALA A 123 23.29 4.80 8.40
C ALA A 123 22.10 5.77 8.17
N GLU A 124 21.63 5.92 6.93
CA GLU A 124 20.60 6.89 6.52
C GLU A 124 19.35 6.20 5.97
N ARG A 125 19.23 4.88 6.14
CA ARG A 125 18.09 4.11 5.66
C ARG A 125 17.52 3.19 6.73
N ASN A 126 16.21 3.04 6.70
CA ASN A 126 15.51 1.96 7.37
C ASN A 126 14.98 1.03 6.28
N PHE A 127 15.73 -0.04 6.01
CA PHE A 127 15.49 -0.95 4.90
C PHE A 127 15.75 -2.38 5.37
N THR A 128 14.77 -3.26 5.19
CA THR A 128 14.87 -4.67 5.56
C THR A 128 14.26 -5.54 4.48
N VAL A 129 14.94 -6.65 4.20
CA VAL A 129 14.46 -7.71 3.32
C VAL A 129 14.58 -9.06 4.01
N THR A 130 13.47 -9.78 4.04
CA THR A 130 13.40 -11.18 4.50
C THR A 130 13.13 -12.06 3.30
N ASP A 131 13.97 -13.08 3.11
CA ASP A 131 13.91 -14.02 1.98
C ASP A 131 13.97 -13.31 0.62
N SER A 132 12.95 -13.46 -0.23
CA SER A 132 12.92 -12.82 -1.55
C SER A 132 12.45 -11.37 -1.47
N GLY A 133 13.19 -10.49 -2.13
CA GLY A 133 12.80 -9.11 -2.42
C GLY A 133 12.43 -8.90 -3.89
N TYR A 134 12.26 -9.96 -4.68
CA TYR A 134 11.89 -9.87 -6.10
C TYR A 134 10.43 -9.44 -6.25
N PHE A 135 10.18 -8.37 -7.01
CA PHE A 135 8.86 -7.77 -7.11
C PHE A 135 8.48 -7.38 -8.53
N GLY A 136 7.18 -7.47 -8.80
CA GLY A 136 6.55 -6.94 -9.99
C GLY A 136 5.99 -5.54 -9.74
N VAL A 137 6.10 -4.71 -10.76
CA VAL A 137 5.50 -3.38 -10.89
C VAL A 137 4.60 -3.39 -12.11
N GLN A 138 3.32 -3.12 -11.89
CA GLN A 138 2.33 -3.01 -12.94
C GLN A 138 1.79 -1.58 -12.97
N GLN A 139 1.87 -0.92 -14.12
CA GLN A 139 1.20 0.36 -14.31
C GLN A 139 -0.31 0.14 -14.45
N LEU A 140 -1.09 0.96 -13.76
CA LEU A 140 -2.55 0.90 -13.78
C LEU A 140 -3.10 1.89 -14.82
N ASP A 141 -4.22 1.53 -15.44
CA ASP A 141 -4.89 2.37 -16.47
C ASP A 141 -5.61 3.58 -15.87
N GLY A 142 -5.63 3.68 -14.55
CA GLY A 142 -6.26 4.76 -13.79
C GLY A 142 -6.14 4.52 -12.29
N PHE A 143 -6.83 5.35 -11.52
CA PHE A 143 -6.81 5.29 -10.06
C PHE A 143 -8.15 5.78 -9.48
N PRO A 144 -8.61 5.23 -8.35
CA PRO A 144 -9.78 5.77 -7.67
C PRO A 144 -9.53 7.23 -7.24
N TYR A 145 -10.26 8.17 -7.84
CA TYR A 145 -10.26 9.56 -7.40
C TYR A 145 -11.09 9.68 -6.12
N GLY A 146 -10.42 10.03 -5.00
CA GLY A 146 -11.03 10.15 -3.68
C GLY A 146 -10.88 8.89 -2.82
N GLU A 147 -10.69 9.08 -1.52
CA GLU A 147 -10.63 8.00 -0.54
C GLU A 147 -12.01 7.32 -0.39
N PRO A 148 -12.06 5.99 -0.13
CA PRO A 148 -10.94 5.13 0.27
C PRO A 148 -10.22 4.39 -0.88
N VAL A 149 -8.88 4.31 -0.79
CA VAL A 149 -8.06 3.39 -1.60
C VAL A 149 -8.04 2.00 -0.97
N SER A 150 -8.54 1.00 -1.68
CA SER A 150 -8.63 -0.40 -1.24
C SER A 150 -8.29 -1.35 -2.40
N TYR A 151 -8.16 -2.65 -2.11
CA TYR A 151 -7.93 -3.63 -3.16
C TYR A 151 -9.08 -3.65 -4.18
N THR A 152 -10.33 -3.59 -3.72
CA THR A 152 -11.53 -3.54 -4.58
C THR A 152 -11.53 -2.30 -5.47
N SER A 153 -11.18 -1.12 -4.93
CA SER A 153 -11.21 0.12 -5.73
C SER A 153 -10.10 0.18 -6.77
N VAL A 154 -8.91 -0.35 -6.46
CA VAL A 154 -7.76 -0.43 -7.36
C VAL A 154 -7.94 -1.48 -8.45
N SER A 155 -8.54 -2.63 -8.13
CA SER A 155 -8.66 -3.77 -9.06
C SER A 155 -9.42 -3.45 -10.35
N LYS A 156 -10.23 -2.40 -10.36
CA LYS A 156 -10.95 -1.91 -11.55
C LYS A 156 -10.03 -1.33 -12.63
N PHE A 157 -8.80 -0.96 -12.26
CA PHE A 157 -7.79 -0.35 -13.13
C PHE A 157 -6.63 -1.29 -13.46
N VAL A 158 -6.69 -2.53 -12.96
CA VAL A 158 -5.71 -3.56 -13.25
C VAL A 158 -6.02 -4.16 -14.61
N ASN A 159 -5.12 -3.97 -15.55
CA ASN A 159 -5.18 -4.62 -16.85
C ASN A 159 -4.38 -5.94 -16.81
N PRO A 160 -5.04 -7.12 -16.91
CA PRO A 160 -4.35 -8.41 -16.79
C PRO A 160 -3.34 -8.67 -17.92
N ASP A 161 -3.46 -7.97 -19.05
CA ASP A 161 -2.56 -8.10 -20.20
C ASP A 161 -1.43 -7.05 -20.17
N ALA A 162 -1.46 -6.11 -19.20
CA ALA A 162 -0.41 -5.12 -19.06
C ALA A 162 0.92 -5.77 -18.70
N LYS A 163 1.99 -5.25 -19.29
CA LYS A 163 3.36 -5.69 -19.00
C LYS A 163 3.68 -5.41 -17.54
N VAL A 164 4.20 -6.42 -16.85
CA VAL A 164 4.82 -6.27 -15.53
C VAL A 164 6.32 -6.07 -15.70
N THR A 165 6.82 -4.96 -15.19
CA THR A 165 8.27 -4.71 -15.08
C THR A 165 8.72 -5.17 -13.70
N HIS A 166 9.94 -5.68 -13.58
CA HIS A 166 10.41 -6.28 -12.33
C HIS A 166 11.59 -5.50 -11.75
N GLY A 167 11.60 -5.40 -10.43
CA GLY A 167 12.74 -4.93 -9.64
C GLY A 167 13.15 -5.99 -8.63
N ASP A 168 14.26 -5.75 -7.94
CA ASP A 168 14.77 -6.69 -6.96
C ASP A 168 15.39 -5.98 -5.76
N PHE A 169 14.78 -6.13 -4.59
CA PHE A 169 15.33 -5.69 -3.30
C PHE A 169 16.22 -6.74 -2.64
N THR A 170 16.28 -7.97 -3.16
CA THR A 170 16.92 -9.12 -2.49
C THR A 170 18.37 -8.81 -2.13
N TYR A 171 18.69 -8.99 -0.84
CA TYR A 171 20.00 -8.76 -0.21
C TYR A 171 20.51 -7.32 -0.19
N TRP A 172 19.84 -6.35 -0.82
CA TRP A 172 20.31 -4.97 -0.89
C TRP A 172 20.32 -4.24 0.46
N ASP A 173 19.50 -4.69 1.40
CA ASP A 173 19.50 -4.21 2.80
C ASP A 173 20.84 -4.48 3.50
N LYS A 174 21.52 -5.57 3.14
CA LYS A 174 22.75 -6.06 3.79
C LYS A 174 24.01 -5.95 2.92
N GLN A 175 23.88 -6.05 1.60
CA GLN A 175 25.02 -6.18 0.68
C GLN A 175 25.75 -4.85 0.46
N SER A 176 25.01 -3.74 0.34
CA SER A 176 25.61 -2.44 0.05
C SER A 176 25.63 -1.55 1.28
N LYS A 177 26.80 -1.02 1.65
CA LYS A 177 26.92 0.00 2.71
C LYS A 177 26.75 1.43 2.22
N THR A 178 26.86 1.63 0.90
CA THR A 178 26.79 2.95 0.26
C THR A 178 25.42 3.20 -0.36
N ALA A 179 25.14 4.47 -0.67
CA ALA A 179 23.99 4.81 -1.48
C ALA A 179 24.11 4.18 -2.87
N TRP A 180 22.99 3.73 -3.43
CA TRP A 180 22.96 3.11 -4.75
C TRP A 180 21.60 3.30 -5.43
N PRO A 181 21.57 3.75 -6.70
CA PRO A 181 20.36 3.83 -7.49
C PRO A 181 20.09 2.51 -8.21
N HIS A 182 18.80 2.17 -8.38
CA HIS A 182 18.37 0.95 -9.04
C HIS A 182 17.34 1.23 -10.12
N PHE A 183 17.67 0.85 -11.34
CA PHE A 183 16.77 0.94 -12.47
C PHE A 183 15.84 -0.28 -12.51
N ILE A 184 14.54 -0.03 -12.61
CA ILE A 184 13.53 -1.08 -12.80
C ILE A 184 13.14 -1.15 -14.27
N GLY A 185 12.68 -0.04 -14.85
CA GLY A 185 12.31 -0.01 -16.26
C GLY A 185 11.44 1.17 -16.67
N PRO A 186 11.09 1.23 -17.97
CA PRO A 186 10.23 2.27 -18.50
C PRO A 186 8.77 2.09 -18.04
N VAL A 187 8.08 3.21 -17.89
CA VAL A 187 6.63 3.34 -17.70
C VAL A 187 6.09 4.38 -18.68
N ASP A 188 4.80 4.31 -18.99
CA ASP A 188 4.16 5.31 -19.84
C ASP A 188 4.09 6.64 -19.10
N CYS A 189 4.59 7.70 -19.76
CA CYS A 189 4.57 9.04 -19.19
C CYS A 189 3.15 9.59 -19.11
N ALA A 190 2.79 10.08 -17.92
CA ALA A 190 1.59 10.83 -17.65
C ALA A 190 1.85 11.81 -16.50
N GLU A 191 1.00 12.82 -16.35
CA GLU A 191 1.10 13.79 -15.26
C GLU A 191 0.84 13.13 -13.88
N GLU A 192 0.06 12.06 -13.90
CA GLU A 192 -0.11 11.13 -12.79
C GLU A 192 0.23 9.71 -13.25
N ILE A 193 1.07 9.00 -12.50
CA ILE A 193 1.47 7.61 -12.77
C ILE A 193 1.07 6.76 -11.56
N TYR A 194 0.33 5.69 -11.83
CA TYR A 194 -0.20 4.78 -10.82
C TYR A 194 0.40 3.39 -11.01
N LEU A 195 0.95 2.83 -9.94
CA LEU A 195 1.73 1.61 -10.00
C LEU A 195 1.29 0.67 -8.89
N LYS A 196 0.97 -0.57 -9.24
CA LYS A 196 0.73 -1.64 -8.28
C LYS A 196 1.99 -2.47 -8.11
N LEU A 197 2.36 -2.70 -6.85
CA LEU A 197 3.51 -3.48 -6.43
C LEU A 197 3.08 -4.75 -5.74
N THR A 198 3.70 -5.85 -6.14
CA THR A 198 3.49 -7.18 -5.56
C THR A 198 4.83 -7.93 -5.53
N LEU A 199 5.11 -8.68 -4.47
CA LEU A 199 6.19 -9.66 -4.54
C LEU A 199 5.84 -10.74 -5.57
N ASP A 200 6.84 -11.13 -6.36
CA ASP A 200 6.68 -12.20 -7.33
C ASP A 200 7.06 -13.54 -6.69
N THR A 201 6.03 -14.31 -6.37
CA THR A 201 6.15 -15.62 -5.72
C THR A 201 6.84 -16.69 -6.57
N ALA A 202 7.06 -16.45 -7.87
CA ALA A 202 7.87 -17.36 -8.68
C ALA A 202 9.31 -17.46 -8.17
N GLN A 203 9.80 -16.43 -7.46
CA GLN A 203 11.11 -16.42 -6.80
C GLN A 203 11.04 -16.71 -5.29
N GLY A 204 9.89 -17.21 -4.81
CA GLY A 204 9.67 -17.59 -3.41
C GLY A 204 8.95 -16.53 -2.58
N TYR A 205 8.76 -16.86 -1.30
CA TYR A 205 8.16 -15.98 -0.31
C TYR A 205 9.14 -14.89 0.15
N GLY A 206 8.61 -13.81 0.70
CA GLY A 206 9.44 -12.78 1.29
C GLY A 206 8.67 -11.59 1.83
N ARG A 207 9.43 -10.63 2.32
CA ARG A 207 8.92 -9.39 2.87
C ARG A 207 9.94 -8.28 2.71
N VAL A 208 9.46 -7.14 2.26
CA VAL A 208 10.23 -5.91 2.11
C VAL A 208 9.60 -4.82 2.96
N PHE A 209 10.45 -4.09 3.69
CA PHE A 209 10.10 -2.81 4.29
C PHE A 209 11.19 -1.79 3.99
N MET A 210 10.83 -0.60 3.53
CA MET A 210 11.77 0.50 3.31
C MET A 210 11.11 1.85 3.52
N ASP A 211 11.73 2.76 4.27
CA ASP A 211 11.24 4.15 4.35
C ASP A 211 11.32 4.85 2.99
N GLN A 212 10.37 5.73 2.71
CA GLN A 212 10.35 6.56 1.49
C GLN A 212 10.63 8.02 1.85
N ASP A 213 11.65 8.58 1.23
CA ASP A 213 12.01 9.99 1.30
C ASP A 213 12.68 10.42 -0.03
N LYS A 214 13.48 11.49 0.00
CA LYS A 214 14.23 12.01 -1.17
C LYS A 214 15.53 11.26 -1.50
N LYS A 215 15.92 10.30 -0.68
CA LYS A 215 17.14 9.47 -0.78
C LYS A 215 16.83 7.97 -0.82
N ASN A 216 15.66 7.59 -0.33
CA ASN A 216 15.23 6.22 -0.15
C ASN A 216 13.88 6.00 -0.83
N GLY A 217 13.73 4.85 -1.50
CA GLY A 217 12.47 4.39 -2.07
C GLY A 217 12.31 4.75 -3.54
N PHE A 218 11.07 4.74 -4.01
CA PHE A 218 10.74 4.88 -5.42
C PHE A 218 10.78 6.33 -5.91
N HIS A 219 11.16 6.49 -7.18
CA HIS A 219 11.04 7.74 -7.92
C HIS A 219 10.80 7.47 -9.41
N ILE A 220 10.30 8.49 -10.13
CA ILE A 220 10.22 8.49 -11.59
C ILE A 220 11.23 9.48 -12.14
N ASP A 221 12.23 9.00 -12.86
CA ASP A 221 13.07 9.86 -13.70
C ASP A 221 12.38 10.13 -15.02
N TYR A 222 12.39 11.38 -15.47
CA TYR A 222 11.80 11.76 -16.74
C TYR A 222 12.66 12.73 -17.56
N THR A 223 12.42 12.73 -18.87
CA THR A 223 12.98 13.71 -19.80
C THR A 223 11.90 14.50 -20.53
N CYS A 224 12.26 15.74 -20.84
CA CYS A 224 11.63 16.66 -21.77
C CYS A 224 12.63 16.92 -22.92
#